data_AF-G9BYW0-F1
#
_entry.id   AF-G9BYW0-F1
#
_cell.length_a   1.000
_cell.length_b   1.000
_cell.length_c   1.000
_cell.angle_alpha   90.00
_cell.angle_beta   90.00
_cell.angle_gamma   90.00
#
_symmetry.space_group_name_H-M   'P 1'
#
loop_
_entity.id
_entity.type
_entity.pdbx_description
1 polymer ?
#
loop_
_entity_poly.entity_id
_entity_poly.type
_entity_poly.pdbx_seq_one_letter_code
_entity_poly.pdbx_strand_id
1 'polypeptide(L)'
;SDTAHHHLALAVLFLFAGHMYRTNFGIGHSMKEILEAHKGPFTGEGHKGLYEVLTTSWHAQLAINLAMVGSLSIIVAHHMYAMPPYPYIAIDYATQLSLFTHHTWIGGFCVTGAAAHASIFMVRDYDPKMNYNNLLDRVIRHRDTIISHLNWVCIFLGLHSFGLYIHNDTMRALGRPQDMFSDAAIPLQPVFAKAVQNFHLLAPGTTAPNALTTASYAFGGDTVSIGNKIAMMPIPLG
;
A
#
# COMPACT_ATOMS: atom_id res chain seq x y z
N SER A 1 -2.84 -24.33 -12.58
CA SER A 1 -4.16 -23.89 -13.10
C SER A 1 -4.47 -22.48 -12.65
N ASP A 2 -4.30 -22.16 -11.36
CA ASP A 2 -4.82 -20.93 -10.75
C ASP A 2 -4.19 -19.66 -11.32
N THR A 3 -2.88 -19.66 -11.56
CA THR A 3 -2.20 -18.54 -12.21
C THR A 3 -2.73 -18.30 -13.62
N ALA A 4 -3.01 -19.34 -14.41
CA ALA A 4 -3.58 -19.17 -15.75
C ALA A 4 -5.00 -18.58 -15.69
N HIS A 5 -5.85 -19.05 -14.77
CA HIS A 5 -7.18 -18.48 -14.56
C HIS A 5 -7.09 -17.02 -14.08
N HIS A 6 -6.19 -16.71 -13.15
CA HIS A 6 -5.93 -15.35 -12.70
C HIS A 6 -5.56 -14.42 -13.86
N HIS A 7 -4.62 -14.83 -14.72
CA HIS A 7 -4.22 -14.02 -15.88
C HIS A 7 -5.35 -13.87 -16.91
N LEU A 8 -6.16 -14.92 -17.12
CA LEU A 8 -7.33 -14.82 -18.00
C LEU A 8 -8.35 -13.81 -17.47
N ALA A 9 -8.65 -13.85 -16.17
CA ALA A 9 -9.56 -12.89 -15.55
C ALA A 9 -9.02 -11.45 -15.63
N LEU A 10 -7.73 -11.24 -15.38
CA LEU A 10 -7.09 -9.93 -15.54
C LEU A 10 -7.10 -9.46 -16.99
N ALA A 11 -6.83 -10.35 -17.95
CA ALA A 11 -6.86 -10.00 -19.37
C ALA A 11 -8.24 -9.49 -19.79
N VAL A 12 -9.31 -10.18 -19.35
CA VAL A 12 -10.68 -9.72 -19.57
C VAL A 12 -10.91 -8.36 -18.92
N LEU A 13 -10.57 -8.22 -17.63
CA LEU A 13 -10.75 -6.96 -16.89
C LEU A 13 -10.06 -5.77 -17.58
N PHE A 14 -8.78 -5.91 -17.93
CA PHE A 14 -8.02 -4.85 -18.57
C PHE A 14 -8.46 -4.57 -20.00
N LEU A 15 -8.92 -5.59 -20.74
CA LEU A 15 -9.49 -5.39 -22.07
C LEU A 15 -10.75 -4.52 -21.98
N PHE A 16 -11.69 -4.84 -21.08
CA PHE A 16 -12.88 -4.01 -20.89
C PHE A 16 -12.53 -2.60 -20.39
N ALA A 17 -11.63 -2.48 -19.41
CA ALA A 17 -11.19 -1.18 -18.90
C ALA A 17 -10.55 -0.30 -19.99
N GLY A 18 -9.81 -0.91 -20.94
CA GLY A 18 -9.17 -0.22 -22.06
C GLY A 18 -10.15 0.48 -23.03
N HIS A 19 -11.44 0.18 -22.96
CA HIS A 19 -12.48 0.77 -23.83
C HIS A 19 -13.31 1.87 -23.13
N MET A 20 -12.93 2.31 -21.94
CA MET A 20 -13.67 3.34 -21.18
C MET A 20 -13.58 4.75 -21.81
N TYR A 21 -12.44 5.09 -22.43
CA TYR A 21 -12.13 6.47 -22.83
C TYR A 21 -12.56 6.77 -24.26
N ARG A 22 -13.15 7.96 -24.46
CA ARG A 22 -13.62 8.44 -25.75
C ARG A 22 -12.46 8.66 -26.71
N THR A 23 -12.59 8.12 -27.91
CA THR A 23 -11.65 8.30 -29.03
C THR A 23 -12.39 8.82 -30.26
N ASN A 24 -11.83 8.62 -31.46
CA ASN A 24 -12.36 9.14 -32.72
C ASN A 24 -13.77 8.64 -33.08
N PHE A 25 -14.25 7.57 -32.45
CA PHE A 25 -15.56 6.98 -32.70
C PHE A 25 -16.70 7.56 -31.85
N GLY A 26 -16.43 8.59 -31.03
CA GLY A 26 -17.44 9.33 -30.26
C GLY A 26 -18.03 8.60 -29.04
N ILE A 27 -17.78 7.31 -28.87
CA ILE A 27 -18.25 6.50 -27.73
C ILE A 27 -17.18 6.51 -26.62
N GLY A 28 -17.63 6.66 -25.36
CA GLY A 28 -16.78 6.63 -24.16
C GLY A 28 -16.73 7.96 -23.41
N HIS A 29 -15.88 8.02 -22.38
CA HIS A 29 -15.73 9.20 -21.52
C HIS A 29 -14.50 10.05 -21.85
N SER A 30 -14.65 11.37 -21.80
CA SER A 30 -13.51 12.28 -21.79
C SER A 30 -12.94 12.38 -20.37
N MET A 31 -11.62 12.21 -20.20
CA MET A 31 -10.97 12.33 -18.89
C MET A 31 -11.18 13.71 -18.28
N LYS A 32 -11.10 14.77 -19.11
CA LYS A 32 -11.33 16.15 -18.65
C LYS A 32 -12.75 16.34 -18.13
N GLU A 33 -13.75 15.84 -18.87
CA GLU A 33 -15.15 15.92 -18.45
C GLU A 33 -15.39 15.15 -17.15
N ILE A 34 -14.79 13.95 -17.01
CA ILE A 34 -14.86 13.19 -15.75
C ILE A 34 -14.29 14.02 -14.61
N LEU A 35 -13.08 14.55 -14.74
CA LEU A 35 -12.42 15.31 -13.68
C LEU A 35 -13.25 16.53 -13.28
N GLU A 36 -13.65 17.36 -14.24
CA GLU A 36 -14.39 18.60 -13.97
C GLU A 36 -15.80 18.36 -13.41
N ALA A 37 -16.41 17.20 -13.69
CA ALA A 37 -17.68 16.81 -13.09
C ALA A 37 -17.57 16.53 -11.58
N HIS A 38 -16.40 16.13 -11.08
CA HIS A 38 -16.18 15.78 -9.68
C HIS A 38 -15.75 16.99 -8.85
N LYS A 39 -16.76 17.71 -8.34
CA LYS A 39 -16.62 18.84 -7.40
C LYS A 39 -17.63 18.72 -6.27
N GLY A 40 -17.27 19.22 -5.09
CA GLY A 40 -18.09 19.12 -3.89
C GLY A 40 -18.08 20.40 -3.05
N PRO A 41 -18.97 20.50 -2.05
CA PRO A 41 -19.16 21.73 -1.27
C PRO A 41 -17.91 22.16 -0.50
N PHE A 42 -16.99 21.24 -0.20
CA PHE A 42 -15.75 21.52 0.55
C PHE A 42 -14.51 21.73 -0.34
N THR A 43 -14.58 21.33 -1.62
CA THR A 43 -13.41 21.19 -2.49
C THR A 43 -13.29 22.28 -3.56
N GLY A 44 -14.15 23.30 -3.53
CA GLY A 44 -14.10 24.43 -4.47
C GLY A 44 -14.33 23.97 -5.91
N GLU A 45 -13.39 24.30 -6.80
CA GLU A 45 -13.45 23.91 -8.22
C GLU A 45 -13.11 22.43 -8.47
N GLY A 46 -12.89 21.64 -7.40
CA GLY A 46 -12.64 20.20 -7.52
C GLY A 46 -11.38 19.87 -8.31
N HIS A 47 -11.48 18.95 -9.28
CA HIS A 47 -10.35 18.47 -10.08
C HIS A 47 -10.05 19.32 -11.32
N LYS A 48 -10.68 20.49 -11.48
CA LYS A 48 -10.42 21.41 -12.58
C LYS A 48 -8.95 21.77 -12.68
N GLY A 49 -8.39 21.80 -13.89
CA GLY A 49 -6.97 22.09 -14.13
C GLY A 49 -6.04 20.87 -13.99
N LEU A 50 -6.47 19.76 -13.39
CA LEU A 50 -5.62 18.57 -13.26
C LEU A 50 -5.38 17.87 -14.59
N TYR A 51 -6.34 17.91 -15.52
CA TYR A 51 -6.14 17.37 -16.87
C TYR A 51 -5.01 18.12 -17.58
N GLU A 52 -5.02 19.44 -17.50
CA GLU A 52 -3.98 20.30 -18.07
C GLU A 52 -2.63 20.06 -17.40
N VAL A 53 -2.57 20.00 -16.07
CA VAL A 53 -1.33 19.68 -15.32
C VAL A 53 -0.73 18.36 -15.79
N LEU A 54 -1.54 17.30 -15.90
CA LEU A 54 -1.05 15.96 -16.25
C LEU A 54 -0.76 15.76 -17.74
N THR A 55 -1.26 16.64 -18.61
CA THR A 55 -0.97 16.60 -20.05
C THR A 55 0.18 17.53 -20.45
N THR A 56 0.55 18.49 -19.60
CA THR A 56 1.60 19.48 -19.89
C THR A 56 2.88 19.27 -19.09
N SER A 57 2.80 18.75 -17.85
CA SER A 57 3.99 18.51 -17.03
C SER A 57 4.40 17.04 -17.00
N TRP A 58 5.60 16.77 -17.52
CA TRP A 58 6.25 15.47 -17.38
C TRP A 58 6.61 15.15 -15.93
N HIS A 59 6.95 16.17 -15.13
CA HIS A 59 7.27 15.97 -13.72
C HIS A 59 6.04 15.58 -12.89
N ALA A 60 4.86 16.14 -13.20
CA ALA A 60 3.62 15.74 -12.55
C ALA A 60 3.27 14.27 -12.85
N GLN A 61 3.37 13.85 -14.12
CA GLN A 61 3.18 12.45 -14.52
C GLN A 61 4.18 11.52 -13.86
N LEU A 62 5.48 11.86 -13.91
CA LEU A 62 6.53 11.03 -13.34
C LEU A 62 6.38 10.90 -11.81
N ALA A 63 5.96 11.95 -11.11
CA ALA A 63 5.70 11.91 -9.69
C ALA A 63 4.61 10.86 -9.35
N ILE A 64 3.47 10.90 -10.03
CA ILE A 64 2.37 9.95 -9.79
C ILE A 64 2.81 8.52 -10.15
N ASN A 65 3.46 8.35 -11.31
CA ASN A 65 3.91 7.04 -11.76
C ASN A 65 4.91 6.41 -10.79
N LEU A 66 5.89 7.17 -10.29
CA LEU A 66 6.85 6.68 -9.30
C LEU A 66 6.19 6.37 -7.96
N ALA A 67 5.21 7.16 -7.52
CA ALA A 67 4.47 6.88 -6.29
C ALA A 67 3.72 5.54 -6.40
N MET A 68 3.05 5.31 -7.53
CA MET A 68 2.28 4.08 -7.78
C MET A 68 3.19 2.86 -8.00
N VAL A 69 4.23 2.97 -8.83
CA VAL A 69 5.16 1.86 -9.11
C VAL A 69 5.98 1.50 -7.86
N GLY A 70 6.43 2.50 -7.10
CA GLY A 70 7.14 2.27 -5.85
C GLY A 70 6.28 1.53 -4.83
N SER A 71 5.03 2.00 -4.64
CA SER A 71 4.05 1.34 -3.77
C SER A 71 3.72 -0.07 -4.26
N LEU A 72 3.56 -0.27 -5.57
CA LEU A 72 3.32 -1.58 -6.16
C LEU A 72 4.49 -2.54 -5.93
N SER A 73 5.74 -2.08 -6.02
CA SER A 73 6.92 -2.90 -5.73
C SER A 73 6.90 -3.39 -4.27
N ILE A 74 6.50 -2.55 -3.32
CA ILE A 74 6.34 -2.95 -1.90
C ILE A 74 5.21 -4.00 -1.76
N ILE A 75 4.08 -3.80 -2.44
CA ILE A 75 2.98 -4.79 -2.44
C ILE A 75 3.44 -6.12 -3.04
N VAL A 76 4.21 -6.09 -4.13
CA VAL A 76 4.80 -7.29 -4.75
C VAL A 76 5.68 -8.03 -3.75
N ALA A 77 6.53 -7.32 -2.99
CA ALA A 77 7.34 -7.93 -1.93
C ALA A 77 6.45 -8.68 -0.92
N HIS A 78 5.41 -8.02 -0.40
CA HIS A 78 4.49 -8.61 0.58
C HIS A 78 3.69 -9.80 0.04
N HIS A 79 3.22 -9.73 -1.21
CA HIS A 79 2.48 -10.82 -1.81
C HIS A 79 3.38 -12.01 -2.13
N MET A 80 4.59 -11.79 -2.65
CA MET A 80 5.46 -12.89 -3.09
C MET A 80 5.97 -13.76 -1.94
N TYR A 81 6.24 -13.19 -0.76
CA TYR A 81 6.71 -14.01 0.36
C TYR A 81 5.58 -14.82 0.99
N ALA A 82 4.38 -14.26 1.09
CA ALA A 82 3.23 -14.92 1.70
C ALA A 82 2.45 -15.82 0.72
N MET A 83 2.59 -15.62 -0.58
CA MET A 83 1.99 -16.42 -1.65
C MET A 83 3.05 -16.77 -2.72
N PRO A 84 4.00 -17.68 -2.41
CA PRO A 84 5.13 -17.98 -3.30
C PRO A 84 4.66 -18.46 -4.69
N PRO A 85 4.88 -17.67 -5.77
CA PRO A 85 4.23 -17.93 -7.06
C PRO A 85 5.00 -18.91 -7.96
N TYR A 86 6.24 -19.27 -7.59
CA TYR A 86 7.11 -20.12 -8.39
C TYR A 86 7.36 -21.49 -7.72
N PRO A 87 7.52 -22.57 -8.51
CA PRO A 87 7.87 -23.87 -7.95
C PRO A 87 9.15 -23.81 -7.11
N TYR A 88 9.13 -24.47 -5.94
CA TYR A 88 10.25 -24.60 -5.00
C TYR A 88 10.83 -23.31 -4.40
N ILE A 89 10.33 -22.13 -4.78
CA ILE A 89 10.84 -20.85 -4.25
C ILE A 89 10.55 -20.66 -2.76
N ALA A 90 9.51 -21.32 -2.23
CA ALA A 90 9.12 -21.21 -0.82
C ALA A 90 10.15 -21.85 0.15
N ILE A 91 10.89 -22.86 -0.31
CA ILE A 91 11.93 -23.55 0.48
C ILE A 91 13.34 -23.05 0.20
N ASP A 92 13.48 -22.05 -0.67
CA ASP A 92 14.70 -21.31 -0.88
C ASP A 92 14.63 -19.98 -0.14
N TYR A 93 14.97 -20.04 1.15
CA TYR A 93 14.87 -18.90 2.06
C TYR A 93 15.77 -17.73 1.63
N ALA A 94 16.91 -18.00 1.01
CA ALA A 94 17.82 -16.95 0.53
C ALA A 94 17.18 -16.16 -0.61
N THR A 95 16.52 -16.85 -1.55
CA THR A 95 15.78 -16.19 -2.64
C THR A 95 14.59 -15.39 -2.09
N GLN A 96 13.81 -15.94 -1.15
CA GLN A 96 12.68 -15.21 -0.53
C GLN A 96 13.12 -13.92 0.15
N LEU A 97 14.15 -14.00 1.01
CA LEU A 97 14.69 -12.84 1.71
C LEU A 97 15.25 -11.79 0.74
N SER A 98 15.97 -12.26 -0.29
CA SER A 98 16.56 -11.38 -1.28
C SER A 98 15.50 -10.64 -2.09
N LEU A 99 14.48 -11.34 -2.60
CA LEU A 99 13.41 -10.73 -3.39
C LEU A 99 12.57 -9.76 -2.57
N PHE A 100 12.20 -10.13 -1.34
CA PHE A 100 11.46 -9.24 -0.45
C PHE A 100 12.24 -7.95 -0.19
N THR A 101 13.51 -8.07 0.20
CA THR A 101 14.37 -6.93 0.50
C THR A 101 14.59 -6.07 -0.74
N HIS A 102 14.89 -6.70 -1.88
CA HIS A 102 15.11 -6.04 -3.17
C HIS A 102 13.91 -5.18 -3.59
N HIS A 103 12.70 -5.78 -3.64
CA HIS A 103 11.49 -5.07 -4.04
C HIS A 103 11.08 -3.97 -3.06
N THR A 104 11.33 -4.17 -1.76
CA THR A 104 11.08 -3.15 -0.73
C THR A 104 12.01 -1.94 -0.94
N TRP A 105 13.30 -2.16 -1.20
CA TRP A 105 14.24 -1.06 -1.45
C TRP A 105 13.92 -0.30 -2.74
N ILE A 106 13.67 -1.00 -3.84
CA ILE A 106 13.23 -0.36 -5.08
C ILE A 106 11.98 0.48 -4.83
N GLY A 107 11.02 -0.08 -4.10
CA GLY A 107 9.81 0.62 -3.71
C GLY A 107 10.08 1.91 -2.95
N GLY A 108 10.93 1.86 -1.93
CA GLY A 108 11.36 3.03 -1.16
C GLY A 108 12.02 4.11 -2.03
N PHE A 109 12.97 3.73 -2.89
CA PHE A 109 13.62 4.67 -3.81
C PHE A 109 12.62 5.34 -4.76
N CYS A 110 11.69 4.58 -5.35
CA CYS A 110 10.67 5.13 -6.23
C CYS A 110 9.71 6.07 -5.49
N VAL A 111 9.24 5.73 -4.29
CA VAL A 111 8.34 6.60 -3.50
C VAL A 111 9.04 7.91 -3.10
N THR A 112 10.32 7.87 -2.72
CA THR A 112 11.10 9.10 -2.47
C THR A 112 11.31 9.91 -3.75
N GLY A 113 11.60 9.24 -4.87
CA GLY A 113 11.71 9.88 -6.18
C GLY A 113 10.42 10.56 -6.63
N ALA A 114 9.26 10.00 -6.27
CA ALA A 114 7.96 10.61 -6.50
C ALA A 114 7.82 11.97 -5.80
N ALA A 115 8.20 12.03 -4.52
CA ALA A 115 8.19 13.29 -3.76
C ALA A 115 9.17 14.33 -4.31
N ALA A 116 10.34 13.88 -4.79
CA ALA A 116 11.30 14.75 -5.47
C ALA A 116 10.70 15.36 -6.74
N HIS A 117 10.09 14.54 -7.61
CA HIS A 117 9.46 15.03 -8.85
C HIS A 117 8.21 15.86 -8.61
N ALA A 118 7.42 15.57 -7.56
CA ALA A 118 6.31 16.43 -7.15
C ALA A 118 6.83 17.82 -6.74
N SER A 119 7.94 17.89 -6.01
CA SER A 119 8.57 19.16 -5.62
C SER A 119 9.12 19.92 -6.83
N ILE A 120 9.73 19.21 -7.79
CA ILE A 120 10.20 19.81 -9.05
C ILE A 120 9.02 20.37 -9.86
N PHE A 121 7.92 19.63 -9.96
CA PHE A 121 6.68 20.11 -10.57
C PHE A 121 6.19 21.40 -9.90
N MET A 122 6.13 21.43 -8.56
CA MET A 122 5.70 22.61 -7.80
C MET A 122 6.56 23.85 -8.04
N VAL A 123 7.85 23.69 -8.37
CA VAL A 123 8.77 24.80 -8.62
C VAL A 123 8.75 25.25 -10.08
N ARG A 124 8.70 24.32 -11.03
CA ARG A 124 8.95 24.62 -12.46
C ARG A 124 7.66 24.76 -13.27
N ASP A 125 6.67 23.92 -12.99
CA ASP A 125 5.54 23.69 -13.90
C ASP A 125 4.19 24.08 -13.28
N TYR A 126 4.14 24.35 -11.97
CA TYR A 126 2.92 24.78 -11.30
C TYR A 126 2.53 26.22 -11.71
N ASP A 127 1.33 26.35 -12.29
CA ASP A 127 0.71 27.65 -12.58
C ASP A 127 -0.45 27.93 -11.60
N PRO A 128 -0.35 28.97 -10.75
CA PRO A 128 -1.42 29.38 -9.84
C PRO A 128 -2.72 29.77 -10.56
N LYS A 129 -2.65 30.29 -11.78
CA LYS A 129 -3.85 30.69 -12.54
C LYS A 129 -4.64 29.47 -12.98
N MET A 130 -3.95 28.45 -13.48
CA MET A 130 -4.54 27.18 -13.90
C MET A 130 -5.17 26.42 -12.73
N ASN A 131 -4.60 26.55 -11.54
CA ASN A 131 -5.02 25.81 -10.34
C ASN A 131 -5.92 26.61 -9.38
N TYR A 132 -6.43 27.77 -9.81
CA TYR A 132 -7.16 28.66 -8.91
C TYR A 132 -8.37 27.98 -8.24
N ASN A 133 -8.36 27.93 -6.91
CA ASN A 133 -9.41 27.35 -6.06
C ASN A 133 -9.77 25.89 -6.36
N ASN A 134 -8.91 25.14 -7.07
CA ASN A 134 -9.03 23.70 -7.23
C ASN A 134 -8.45 22.97 -6.00
N LEU A 135 -8.43 21.63 -6.04
CA LEU A 135 -7.88 20.81 -4.96
C LEU A 135 -6.42 21.15 -4.63
N LEU A 136 -5.56 21.34 -5.63
CA LEU A 136 -4.13 21.59 -5.43
C LEU A 136 -3.89 22.93 -4.73
N ASP A 137 -4.53 24.01 -5.21
CA ASP A 137 -4.45 25.32 -4.56
C ASP A 137 -5.00 25.29 -3.13
N ARG A 138 -6.11 24.56 -2.91
CA ARG A 138 -6.69 24.44 -1.57
C ARG A 138 -5.72 23.79 -0.60
N VAL A 139 -5.07 22.67 -0.98
CA VAL A 139 -4.05 22.01 -0.15
C VAL A 139 -2.93 22.97 0.22
N ILE A 140 -2.44 23.78 -0.73
CA ILE A 140 -1.38 24.76 -0.48
C ILE A 140 -1.82 25.80 0.56
N ARG A 141 -3.07 26.26 0.49
CA ARG A 141 -3.61 27.29 1.40
C ARG A 141 -3.72 26.87 2.86
N HIS A 142 -3.75 25.57 3.16
CA HIS A 142 -3.77 25.06 4.54
C HIS A 142 -2.61 24.10 4.83
N ARG A 143 -1.49 24.24 4.09
CA ARG A 143 -0.30 23.41 4.25
C ARG A 143 0.24 23.40 5.68
N ASP A 144 0.18 24.54 6.39
CA ASP A 144 0.70 24.64 7.76
C ASP A 144 -0.13 23.78 8.72
N THR A 145 -1.44 23.67 8.51
CA THR A 145 -2.32 22.77 9.24
C THR A 145 -1.97 21.31 8.95
N ILE A 146 -1.78 20.93 7.68
CA ILE A 146 -1.41 19.56 7.31
C ILE A 146 -0.07 19.18 7.96
N ILE A 147 0.95 20.03 7.83
CA ILE A 147 2.30 19.76 8.32
C ILE A 147 2.33 19.72 9.85
N SER A 148 1.63 20.62 10.54
CA SER A 148 1.58 20.61 12.02
C SER A 148 0.89 19.36 12.58
N HIS A 149 -0.22 18.91 11.97
CA HIS A 149 -0.88 17.68 12.39
C HIS A 149 -0.01 16.45 12.11
N LEU A 150 0.63 16.39 10.93
CA LEU A 150 1.54 15.29 10.61
C LEU A 150 2.74 15.27 11.58
N ASN A 151 3.29 16.44 11.93
CA ASN A 151 4.36 16.55 12.92
C ASN A 151 3.93 16.00 14.29
N TRP A 152 2.74 16.38 14.76
CA TRP A 152 2.17 15.84 16.00
C TRP A 152 2.01 14.32 15.93
N VAL A 153 1.49 13.77 14.82
CA VAL A 153 1.37 12.31 14.62
C VAL A 153 2.74 11.64 14.67
N CYS A 154 3.77 12.20 14.03
CA CYS A 154 5.13 11.64 14.07
C CYS A 154 5.70 11.59 15.50
N ILE A 155 5.51 12.65 16.30
CA ILE A 155 5.94 12.69 17.70
C ILE A 155 5.17 11.64 18.52
N PHE A 156 3.85 11.60 18.35
CA PHE A 156 2.99 10.63 19.02
C PHE A 156 3.43 9.20 18.70
N LEU A 157 3.58 8.86 17.42
CA LEU A 157 4.02 7.53 17.00
C LEU A 157 5.43 7.20 17.52
N GLY A 158 6.37 8.14 17.50
CA GLY A 158 7.72 7.91 18.05
C GLY A 158 7.71 7.56 19.54
N LEU A 159 6.94 8.30 20.34
CA LEU A 159 6.81 8.05 21.78
C LEU A 159 6.06 6.74 22.09
N HIS A 160 5.00 6.43 21.34
CA HIS A 160 4.13 5.28 21.59
C HIS A 160 4.50 4.03 20.79
N SER A 161 5.64 4.03 20.09
CA SER A 161 6.23 2.84 19.47
C SER A 161 7.65 2.63 19.98
N PHE A 162 8.62 3.44 19.52
CA PHE A 162 10.02 3.32 19.94
C PHE A 162 10.21 3.54 21.45
N GLY A 163 9.44 4.45 22.06
CA GLY A 163 9.47 4.64 23.52
C GLY A 163 9.10 3.37 24.32
N LEU A 164 8.27 2.49 23.78
CA LEU A 164 7.93 1.22 24.41
C LEU A 164 9.13 0.25 24.45
N TYR A 165 9.98 0.29 23.43
CA TYR A 165 11.23 -0.50 23.42
C TYR A 165 12.20 -0.02 24.50
N ILE A 166 12.39 1.30 24.63
CA ILE A 166 13.22 1.88 25.70
C ILE A 166 12.66 1.55 27.09
N HIS A 167 11.33 1.64 27.26
CA HIS A 167 10.65 1.22 28.49
C HIS A 167 10.97 -0.24 28.80
N ASN A 168 10.81 -1.14 27.83
CA ASN A 168 11.08 -2.56 28.00
C ASN A 168 12.54 -2.85 28.34
N ASP A 169 13.50 -2.22 27.67
CA ASP A 169 14.92 -2.38 27.98
C ASP A 169 15.23 -1.92 29.41
N THR A 170 14.64 -0.79 29.83
CA THR A 170 14.81 -0.26 31.19
C THR A 170 14.19 -1.18 32.23
N MET A 171 12.95 -1.62 32.04
CA MET A 171 12.28 -2.55 32.98
C MET A 171 13.02 -3.89 33.07
N ARG A 172 13.52 -4.39 31.93
CA ARG A 172 14.33 -5.61 31.90
C ARG A 172 15.64 -5.45 32.65
N ALA A 173 16.37 -4.36 32.43
CA ALA A 173 17.63 -4.07 33.12
C ALA A 173 17.43 -3.87 34.64
N LEU A 174 16.29 -3.31 35.06
CA LEU A 174 15.92 -3.14 36.47
C LEU A 174 15.41 -4.45 37.13
N GLY A 175 15.39 -5.57 36.41
CA GLY A 175 14.89 -6.85 36.95
C GLY A 175 13.38 -6.86 37.19
N ARG A 176 12.62 -6.08 36.44
CA ARG A 176 11.15 -5.95 36.55
C ARG A 176 10.43 -6.47 35.30
N PRO A 177 10.55 -7.77 34.95
CA PRO A 177 9.95 -8.31 33.74
C PRO A 177 8.40 -8.25 33.74
N GLN A 178 7.77 -8.24 34.92
CA GLN A 178 6.31 -8.11 35.06
C GLN A 178 5.77 -6.73 34.63
N ASP A 179 6.63 -5.72 34.52
CA ASP A 179 6.25 -4.35 34.13
C ASP A 179 6.56 -4.07 32.64
N MET A 180 6.96 -5.09 31.88
CA MET A 180 7.25 -4.99 30.45
C MET A 180 5.97 -5.12 29.60
N PHE A 181 5.95 -4.42 28.47
CA PHE A 181 5.02 -4.70 27.38
C PHE A 181 5.45 -5.99 26.67
N SER A 182 4.74 -7.08 26.94
CA SER A 182 5.03 -8.42 26.39
C SER A 182 3.81 -9.33 26.53
N ASP A 183 3.81 -10.46 25.81
CA ASP A 183 2.74 -11.46 25.88
C ASP A 183 2.54 -12.06 27.29
N ALA A 184 3.60 -12.10 28.10
CA ALA A 184 3.58 -12.71 29.43
C ALA A 184 3.27 -11.73 30.58
N ALA A 185 3.26 -10.42 30.30
CA ALA A 185 3.08 -9.38 31.31
C ALA A 185 1.97 -8.41 30.91
N ILE A 186 2.32 -7.26 30.30
CA ILE A 186 1.36 -6.28 29.80
C ILE A 186 1.20 -6.47 28.28
N PRO A 187 0.16 -7.19 27.80
CA PRO A 187 0.06 -7.52 26.38
C PRO A 187 -0.51 -6.35 25.56
N LEU A 188 0.10 -6.08 24.41
CA LEU A 188 -0.39 -5.10 23.41
C LEU A 188 -0.76 -5.82 22.12
N GLN A 189 -1.86 -6.57 22.19
CA GLN A 189 -2.25 -7.49 21.12
C GLN A 189 -2.81 -6.75 19.89
N PRO A 190 -2.41 -7.10 18.65
CA PRO A 190 -2.94 -6.53 17.42
C PRO A 190 -4.29 -7.16 17.05
N VAL A 191 -5.31 -6.93 17.89
CA VAL A 191 -6.63 -7.59 17.79
C VAL A 191 -7.31 -7.43 16.44
N PHE A 192 -7.15 -6.28 15.78
CA PHE A 192 -7.71 -6.05 14.45
C PHE A 192 -7.04 -6.90 13.38
N ALA A 193 -5.71 -7.05 13.43
CA ALA A 193 -5.00 -7.89 12.47
C ALA A 193 -5.33 -9.37 12.68
N LYS A 194 -5.48 -9.81 13.93
CA LYS A 194 -5.96 -11.17 14.26
C LYS A 194 -7.38 -11.43 13.74
N ALA A 195 -8.27 -10.44 13.86
CA ALA A 195 -9.61 -10.53 13.31
C ALA A 195 -9.58 -10.69 11.78
N VAL A 196 -8.72 -9.93 11.08
CA VAL A 196 -8.54 -10.07 9.63
C VAL A 196 -7.95 -11.43 9.25
N GLN A 197 -6.95 -11.94 9.99
CA GLN A 197 -6.44 -13.31 9.79
C GLN A 197 -7.57 -14.34 9.91
N ASN A 198 -8.41 -14.22 10.93
CA ASN A 198 -9.55 -15.11 11.13
C ASN A 198 -10.58 -15.03 10.00
N PHE A 199 -10.89 -13.83 9.49
CA PHE A 199 -11.80 -13.69 8.34
C PHE A 199 -11.26 -14.39 7.10
N HIS A 200 -9.96 -14.27 6.81
CA HIS A 200 -9.34 -14.96 5.68
C HIS A 200 -9.26 -16.48 5.88
N LEU A 201 -8.97 -16.94 7.09
CA LEU A 201 -8.94 -18.37 7.43
C LEU A 201 -10.32 -19.02 7.23
N LEU A 202 -11.39 -18.32 7.61
CA LEU A 202 -12.77 -18.82 7.53
C LEU A 202 -13.42 -18.61 6.16
N ALA A 203 -12.79 -17.87 5.24
CA ALA A 203 -13.39 -17.52 3.95
C ALA A 203 -13.74 -18.73 3.06
N PRO A 204 -12.89 -19.77 2.92
CA PRO A 204 -13.21 -20.94 2.10
C PRO A 204 -14.51 -21.62 2.54
N GLY A 205 -15.45 -21.82 1.61
CA GLY A 205 -16.76 -22.41 1.91
C GLY A 205 -17.78 -21.47 2.57
N THR A 206 -17.40 -20.23 2.91
CA THR A 206 -18.32 -19.22 3.46
C THR A 206 -18.42 -17.99 2.55
N THR A 207 -17.60 -16.96 2.78
CA THR A 207 -17.53 -15.74 1.96
C THR A 207 -16.83 -15.96 0.63
N ALA A 208 -16.05 -17.05 0.52
CA ALA A 208 -15.50 -17.57 -0.73
C ALA A 208 -15.99 -19.03 -0.94
N PRO A 209 -17.28 -19.22 -1.30
CA PRO A 209 -17.93 -20.54 -1.29
C PRO A 209 -17.29 -21.56 -2.25
N ASN A 210 -16.68 -21.08 -3.33
CA ASN A 210 -16.03 -21.91 -4.35
C ASN A 210 -14.52 -22.07 -4.13
N ALA A 211 -13.94 -21.40 -3.12
CA ALA A 211 -12.53 -21.57 -2.78
C ALA A 211 -12.36 -22.80 -1.87
N LEU A 212 -11.37 -23.63 -2.16
CA LEU A 212 -11.10 -24.85 -1.41
C LEU A 212 -10.18 -24.63 -0.20
N THR A 213 -9.37 -23.57 -0.25
CA THR A 213 -8.32 -23.26 0.74
C THR A 213 -8.16 -21.74 0.85
N THR A 214 -7.55 -21.28 1.94
CA THR A 214 -7.15 -19.89 2.14
C THR A 214 -6.26 -19.39 1.01
N ALA A 215 -6.30 -18.08 0.75
CA ALA A 215 -5.39 -17.43 -0.22
C ALA A 215 -3.92 -17.54 0.19
N SER A 216 -3.64 -17.62 1.50
CA SER A 216 -2.29 -17.84 2.03
C SER A 216 -2.36 -18.57 3.37
N TYR A 217 -1.48 -19.56 3.54
CA TYR A 217 -1.29 -20.26 4.80
C TYR A 217 -0.68 -19.36 5.90
N ALA A 218 -0.20 -18.15 5.55
CA ALA A 218 0.24 -17.16 6.54
C ALA A 218 -0.93 -16.65 7.41
N PHE A 219 -2.16 -16.67 6.90
CA PHE A 219 -3.36 -16.27 7.66
C PHE A 219 -3.84 -17.33 8.66
N GLY A 220 -3.40 -18.59 8.52
CA GLY A 220 -3.87 -19.71 9.32
C GLY A 220 -3.90 -21.03 8.55
N GLY A 221 -4.28 -22.11 9.22
CA GLY A 221 -4.35 -23.46 8.65
C GLY A 221 -3.12 -24.30 8.96
N ASP A 222 -2.86 -25.29 8.11
CA ASP A 222 -1.78 -26.27 8.33
C ASP A 222 -0.41 -25.75 7.88
N THR A 223 0.65 -26.28 8.49
CA THR A 223 2.03 -26.08 8.05
C THR A 223 2.30 -26.88 6.78
N VAL A 224 2.72 -26.20 5.72
CA VAL A 224 3.10 -26.81 4.44
C VAL A 224 4.61 -27.02 4.41
N SER A 225 5.05 -28.25 4.17
CA SER A 225 6.49 -28.62 4.10
C SER A 225 6.83 -29.31 2.78
N ILE A 226 8.05 -29.07 2.27
CA ILE A 226 8.59 -29.74 1.09
C ILE A 226 9.96 -30.32 1.48
N GLY A 227 10.07 -31.64 1.51
CA GLY A 227 11.23 -32.32 2.10
C GLY A 227 11.34 -31.97 3.59
N ASN A 228 12.54 -31.59 4.04
CA ASN A 228 12.80 -31.24 5.44
C ASN A 228 12.67 -29.73 5.74
N LYS A 229 12.02 -28.96 4.85
CA LYS A 229 11.88 -27.50 5.00
C LYS A 229 10.41 -27.09 5.01
N ILE A 230 10.10 -26.07 5.81
CA ILE A 230 8.78 -25.44 5.87
C ILE A 230 8.68 -24.49 4.69
N ALA A 231 7.69 -24.70 3.83
CA ALA A 231 7.38 -23.81 2.72
C ALA A 231 6.52 -22.62 3.19
N MET A 232 5.52 -22.87 4.05
CA MET A 232 4.71 -21.83 4.68
C MET A 232 4.05 -22.37 5.94
N MET A 233 3.83 -21.51 6.93
CA MET A 233 3.07 -21.80 8.15
C MET A 233 2.29 -20.56 8.58
N PRO A 234 1.25 -20.70 9.42
CA PRO A 234 0.59 -19.56 10.04
C PRO A 234 1.61 -18.64 10.72
N ILE A 235 1.50 -17.34 10.47
CA ILE A 235 2.37 -16.33 11.07
C ILE A 235 1.61 -15.73 12.27
N PRO A 236 1.94 -16.12 13.52
CA PRO A 236 1.27 -15.59 14.68
C PRO A 236 1.62 -14.10 14.87
N LEU A 237 0.63 -13.34 15.34
CA LEU A 237 0.81 -11.94 15.72
C LEU A 237 0.74 -11.85 17.25
N GLY A 238 1.78 -11.31 17.88
CA GLY A 238 1.86 -11.03 19.33
C GLY A 238 1.63 -9.56 19.64
#